data_AF-A0A523YPM7-F1
#
_entry.id   AF-A0A523YPM7-F1
#
_cell.length_a   1.000
_cell.length_b   1.000
_cell.length_c   1.000
_cell.angle_alpha   90.00
_cell.angle_beta   90.00
_cell.angle_gamma   90.00
#
_symmetry.space_group_name_H-M   'P 1'
#
loop_
_entity.id
_entity.type
_entity.pdbx_description
1 polymer ?
#
loop_
_entity_poly.entity_id
_entity_poly.type
_entity_poly.pdbx_seq_one_letter_code
_entity_poly.pdbx_strand_id
1 'polypeptide(L)'
;MAQTDHRTRIILILLFGVAMAYVEAMVVVYLRELLYPEGFSFPLKLMPLNLIAMELSRELASIVMLVAVAGITGKKFWERFGYFIILFGIWDIFYYVWLKVTIDWPSSLFDW
;
A
#
# COMPACT_ATOMS: atom_id res chain seq x y z
N MET A 1 26.21 15.56 9.89
CA MET A 1 25.05 14.65 9.75
C MET A 1 25.47 13.29 10.27
N ALA A 2 24.89 12.84 11.38
CA ALA A 2 25.20 11.52 11.94
C ALA A 2 24.81 10.43 10.93
N GLN A 3 25.72 9.50 10.63
CA GLN A 3 25.41 8.36 9.78
C GLN A 3 24.44 7.45 10.54
N THR A 4 23.16 7.47 10.17
CA THR A 4 22.16 6.55 10.72
C THR A 4 22.60 5.11 10.44
N ASP A 5 22.69 4.30 11.49
CA ASP A 5 23.09 2.89 11.42
C ASP A 5 22.21 2.11 10.43
N HIS A 6 22.81 1.13 9.74
CA HIS A 6 22.12 0.38 8.68
C HIS A 6 20.88 -0.35 9.20
N ARG A 7 20.94 -0.90 10.42
CA ARG A 7 19.79 -1.57 11.05
C ARG A 7 18.64 -0.60 11.29
N THR A 8 18.97 0.61 11.73
CA THR A 8 17.96 1.67 11.96
C THR A 8 17.23 2.02 10.67
N ARG A 9 17.94 2.11 9.53
CA ARG A 9 17.30 2.39 8.22
C ARG A 9 16.32 1.31 7.81
N ILE A 10 16.71 0.04 7.97
CA ILE A 10 15.84 -1.09 7.64
C ILE A 10 14.58 -1.03 8.51
N ILE A 11 14.72 -0.86 9.82
CA ILE A 11 13.58 -0.77 10.74
C ILE A 11 12.64 0.38 10.33
N LEU A 12 13.18 1.55 10.02
CA LEU A 12 12.38 2.71 9.59
C LEU A 12 11.64 2.46 8.27
N ILE A 13 12.28 1.79 7.31
CA ILE A 13 11.65 1.39 6.03
C ILE A 13 10.51 0.41 6.28
N LEU A 14 10.72 -0.60 7.13
CA LEU A 14 9.69 -1.57 7.46
C LEU A 14 8.50 -0.90 8.14
N LEU A 15 8.76 -0.04 9.14
CA LEU A 15 7.70 0.72 9.82
C LEU A 15 6.95 1.64 8.85
N PHE A 16 7.65 2.32 7.96
CA PHE A 16 7.02 3.13 6.92
C PHE A 16 6.14 2.29 6.00
N GLY A 17 6.64 1.16 5.48
CA GLY A 17 5.88 0.30 4.58
C GLY A 17 4.59 -0.22 5.21
N VAL A 18 4.68 -0.69 6.47
CA VAL A 18 3.52 -1.17 7.25
C VAL A 18 2.49 -0.05 7.47
N ALA A 19 2.94 1.15 7.86
CA ALA A 19 2.06 2.28 8.10
C ALA A 19 1.44 2.84 6.81
N MET A 20 2.20 2.90 5.72
CA MET A 20 1.72 3.33 4.41
C MET A 20 0.66 2.38 3.86
N ALA A 21 0.88 1.06 4.02
CA ALA A 21 -0.10 0.05 3.65
C ALA A 21 -1.42 0.20 4.43
N TYR A 22 -1.36 0.60 5.71
CA TYR A 22 -2.56 0.85 6.50
C TYR A 22 -3.37 2.01 5.93
N VAL A 23 -2.72 3.13 5.60
CA VAL A 23 -3.38 4.31 5.02
C VAL A 23 -4.10 3.93 3.73
N GLU A 24 -3.43 3.17 2.87
CA GLU A 24 -3.99 2.72 1.61
C GLU A 24 -5.17 1.77 1.80
N ALA A 25 -5.02 0.76 2.67
CA ALA A 25 -6.10 -0.16 3.00
C ALA A 25 -7.34 0.58 3.52
N MET A 26 -7.16 1.60 4.38
CA MET A 26 -8.27 2.38 4.91
C MET A 26 -8.97 3.21 3.83
N VAL A 27 -8.23 3.81 2.90
CA VAL A 27 -8.85 4.51 1.76
C VAL A 27 -9.70 3.55 0.93
N VAL A 28 -9.20 2.35 0.65
CA VAL A 28 -9.96 1.31 -0.08
C VAL A 28 -11.20 0.87 0.69
N VAL A 29 -11.10 0.69 2.02
CA VAL A 29 -12.24 0.35 2.87
C VAL A 29 -13.31 1.45 2.80
N TYR A 30 -12.93 2.72 2.99
CA TYR A 30 -13.88 3.83 2.91
C TYR A 30 -14.52 3.98 1.54
N LEU A 31 -13.74 3.80 0.46
CA LEU A 31 -14.25 3.83 -0.90
C LEU A 31 -15.30 2.72 -1.11
N ARG A 32 -15.02 1.51 -0.60
CA ARG A 32 -15.94 0.37 -0.70
C ARG A 32 -17.21 0.61 0.11
N GLU A 33 -17.10 1.09 1.34
CA GLU A 33 -18.28 1.43 2.16
C GLU A 33 -19.17 2.48 1.49
N LEU A 34 -18.57 3.49 0.86
CA LEU A 34 -19.32 4.54 0.16
C LEU A 34 -20.02 4.03 -1.12
N LEU A 35 -19.38 3.12 -1.86
CA LEU A 35 -19.89 2.59 -3.12
C LEU A 35 -20.85 1.39 -2.94
N TYR A 36 -20.68 0.65 -1.86
CA TYR A 36 -21.41 -0.60 -1.57
C TYR A 36 -22.02 -0.58 -0.16
N PRO A 37 -22.95 0.36 0.12
CA PRO A 37 -23.57 0.47 1.45
C PRO A 37 -24.36 -0.78 1.86
N GLU A 38 -24.82 -1.57 0.89
CA GLU A 38 -25.57 -2.83 1.09
C GLU A 38 -24.65 -4.07 1.17
N GLY A 39 -23.32 -3.87 1.17
CA GLY A 39 -22.33 -4.94 1.21
C GLY A 39 -21.64 -5.21 -0.13
N PHE A 40 -20.43 -5.76 -0.04
CA PHE A 40 -19.58 -6.10 -1.18
C PHE A 40 -19.99 -7.46 -1.76
N SER A 41 -20.90 -7.46 -2.73
CA SER A 41 -21.27 -8.64 -3.50
C SER A 41 -20.83 -8.50 -4.94
N PHE A 42 -20.17 -9.52 -5.48
CA PHE A 42 -19.94 -9.61 -6.93
C PHE A 42 -21.28 -9.78 -7.67
N PRO A 43 -21.47 -9.16 -8.85
CA PRO A 43 -20.51 -8.35 -9.60
C PRO A 43 -20.37 -6.92 -9.06
N LEU A 44 -19.16 -6.37 -9.15
CA LEU A 44 -18.87 -4.98 -8.77
C LEU A 44 -19.81 -4.01 -9.49
N LYS A 45 -20.40 -3.08 -8.74
CA LYS A 45 -21.15 -1.97 -9.31
C LYS A 45 -20.19 -1.11 -10.13
N LEU A 46 -20.66 -0.66 -11.29
CA LEU A 46 -19.91 0.26 -12.15
C LEU A 46 -19.55 1.52 -11.34
N MET A 47 -18.26 1.69 -11.08
CA MET A 47 -17.74 2.87 -10.43
C MET A 47 -17.81 4.05 -11.40
N PRO A 48 -18.29 5.22 -10.98
CA PRO A 48 -18.23 6.46 -11.77
C PRO A 48 -16.81 6.72 -12.30
N LEU A 49 -16.68 7.15 -13.56
CA LEU A 49 -15.38 7.37 -14.22
C LEU A 49 -14.45 8.32 -13.44
N ASN A 50 -15.02 9.31 -12.75
CA ASN A 50 -14.26 10.23 -11.91
C ASN A 50 -13.62 9.54 -10.70
N LEU A 51 -14.30 8.57 -10.08
CA LEU A 51 -13.75 7.80 -8.97
C LEU A 51 -12.67 6.82 -9.44
N ILE A 52 -12.84 6.21 -10.61
CA ILE A 52 -11.79 5.39 -11.23
C ILE A 52 -10.51 6.20 -11.46
N ALA A 53 -10.65 7.42 -12.00
CA ALA A 53 -9.50 8.31 -12.21
C ALA A 53 -8.81 8.69 -10.89
N MET A 54 -9.59 8.89 -9.82
CA MET A 54 -9.06 9.15 -8.48
C MET A 54 -8.30 7.94 -7.94
N GLU A 55 -8.86 6.73 -8.02
CA GLU A 55 -8.18 5.50 -7.59
C GLU A 55 -6.88 5.26 -8.37
N LEU A 56 -6.89 5.43 -9.69
CA LEU A 56 -5.68 5.31 -10.50
C LEU A 56 -4.62 6.33 -10.10
N SER A 57 -5.04 7.59 -9.85
CA SER A 57 -4.12 8.63 -9.41
C SER A 57 -3.51 8.35 -8.03
N ARG A 58 -4.30 7.72 -7.14
CA ARG A 58 -3.91 7.33 -5.79
C ARG A 58 -2.93 6.15 -5.82
N GLU A 59 -3.17 5.14 -6.65
CA GLU A 59 -2.23 4.03 -6.87
C GLU A 59 -0.89 4.53 -7.43
N LEU A 60 -0.94 5.42 -8.43
CA LEU A 60 0.26 6.06 -8.98
C LEU A 60 1.02 6.85 -7.89
N ALA A 61 0.31 7.63 -7.09
CA ALA A 61 0.91 8.37 -5.98
C ALA A 61 1.60 7.44 -4.98
N SER A 62 1.00 6.29 -4.68
CA SER A 62 1.55 5.28 -3.78
C SER A 62 2.87 4.71 -4.32
N ILE A 63 2.93 4.35 -5.60
CA ILE A 63 4.16 3.91 -6.26
C ILE A 63 5.23 5.01 -6.21
N VAL A 64 4.87 6.27 -6.49
CA VAL A 64 5.80 7.40 -6.44
C VAL A 64 6.38 7.58 -5.03
N MET A 65 5.56 7.47 -3.99
CA MET A 65 6.01 7.53 -2.60
C MET A 65 7.01 6.40 -2.28
N LEU A 66 6.72 5.17 -2.70
CA LEU A 66 7.62 4.03 -2.49
C LEU A 66 8.97 4.24 -3.18
N VAL A 67 8.97 4.69 -4.43
CA VAL A 67 10.18 5.01 -5.20
C VAL A 67 10.96 6.16 -4.55
N ALA A 68 10.28 7.19 -4.05
CA ALA A 68 10.92 8.33 -3.40
C ALA A 68 11.66 7.91 -2.12
N VAL A 69 11.01 7.14 -1.25
CA VAL A 69 11.61 6.64 0.01
C VAL A 69 12.79 5.71 -0.27
N ALA A 70 12.66 4.82 -1.24
CA ALA A 70 13.75 3.95 -1.66
C ALA A 70 14.94 4.74 -2.23
N GLY A 71 14.65 5.77 -3.03
CA GLY A 71 15.62 6.66 -3.67
C GLY A 71 16.46 7.48 -2.67
N ILE A 72 15.85 7.98 -1.60
CA ILE A 72 16.57 8.74 -0.55
C ILE A 72 17.35 7.82 0.41
N THR A 73 16.98 6.55 0.53
CA THR A 73 17.61 5.63 1.50
C THR A 73 18.89 4.97 0.96
N GLY A 74 18.91 4.60 -0.32
CA GLY A 74 20.06 3.96 -0.97
C GLY A 74 21.06 4.95 -1.58
N LYS A 75 22.36 4.65 -1.51
CA LYS A 75 23.41 5.50 -2.12
C LYS A 75 23.63 5.14 -3.59
N LYS A 76 23.60 3.84 -3.92
CA LYS A 76 23.79 3.30 -5.28
C LYS A 76 22.46 2.86 -5.89
N PHE A 77 22.41 2.75 -7.23
CA PHE A 77 21.22 2.28 -7.94
C PHE A 77 20.68 0.94 -7.40
N TRP A 78 21.55 -0.07 -7.26
CA TRP A 78 21.15 -1.39 -6.74
C TRP A 78 20.71 -1.37 -5.28
N GLU A 79 21.27 -0.48 -4.45
CA GLU A 79 20.80 -0.31 -3.07
C GLU A 79 19.40 0.30 -3.04
N ARG A 80 19.16 1.35 -3.84
CA ARG A 80 17.83 1.98 -3.98
C ARG A 80 16.81 0.98 -4.49
N PHE A 81 17.17 0.18 -5.48
CA PHE A 81 16.30 -0.85 -6.03
C PHE A 81 16.00 -1.95 -5.00
N GLY A 82 16.99 -2.39 -4.21
CA GLY A 82 16.78 -3.34 -3.12
C GLY A 82 15.84 -2.79 -2.05
N TYR A 83 16.01 -1.53 -1.64
CA TYR A 83 15.09 -0.88 -0.71
C TYR A 83 13.69 -0.73 -1.30
N PHE A 84 13.55 -0.44 -2.59
CA PHE A 84 12.26 -0.41 -3.27
C PHE A 84 11.56 -1.76 -3.21
N ILE A 85 12.24 -2.86 -3.55
CA ILE A 85 11.65 -4.21 -3.48
C ILE A 85 11.19 -4.55 -2.07
N ILE A 86 12.01 -4.25 -1.05
CA ILE A 86 11.65 -4.50 0.35
C ILE A 86 10.41 -3.68 0.72
N LEU A 87 10.40 -2.39 0.39
CA LEU A 87 9.30 -1.48 0.71
C LEU A 87 8.01 -1.90 -0.01
N PHE A 88 8.10 -2.22 -1.30
CA PHE A 88 7.00 -2.68 -2.14
C PHE A 88 6.41 -3.98 -1.62
N GLY A 89 7.25 -4.98 -1.33
CA GLY A 89 6.79 -6.27 -0.81
C GLY A 89 6.14 -6.16 0.57
N ILE A 90 6.71 -5.34 1.47
CA ILE A 90 6.11 -5.11 2.79
C ILE A 90 4.79 -4.37 2.67
N TRP A 91 4.73 -3.33 1.85
CA TRP A 91 3.50 -2.58 1.63
C TRP A 91 2.40 -3.49 1.06
N ASP A 92 2.72 -4.34 0.08
CA ASP A 92 1.76 -5.24 -0.58
C ASP A 92 1.22 -6.28 0.40
N ILE A 93 2.10 -6.96 1.15
CA ILE A 93 1.68 -7.95 2.16
C ILE A 93 0.81 -7.29 3.23
N PHE A 94 1.26 -6.15 3.78
CA PHE A 94 0.53 -5.52 4.88
C PHE A 94 -0.78 -4.89 4.43
N TYR A 95 -0.91 -4.50 3.16
CA TYR A 95 -2.19 -4.04 2.61
C TYR A 95 -3.26 -5.12 2.79
N TYR A 96 -2.98 -6.37 2.42
CA TYR A 96 -3.90 -7.49 2.65
C TYR A 96 -4.08 -7.83 4.13
N VAL A 97 -3.02 -7.74 4.94
CA VAL A 97 -3.14 -7.95 6.41
C VAL A 97 -4.12 -6.95 7.01
N TRP A 98 -4.03 -5.67 6.63
CA TRP A 98 -4.93 -4.65 7.15
C TRP A 98 -6.36 -4.86 6.70
N LEU A 99 -6.58 -5.21 5.42
CA LEU A 99 -7.92 -5.59 4.94
C LEU A 99 -8.48 -6.79 5.69
N LYS A 100 -7.64 -7.78 6.01
CA LYS A 100 -8.06 -8.95 6.77
C LYS A 100 -8.44 -8.59 8.20
N VAL A 101 -7.69 -7.69 8.83
CA VAL A 101 -7.98 -7.24 10.20
C VAL A 101 -9.24 -6.37 10.26
N THR A 102 -9.49 -5.52 9.27
CA THR A 102 -10.60 -4.55 9.34
C THR A 102 -11.92 -5.06 8.79
N ILE A 103 -11.90 -5.80 7.68
CA ILE A 103 -13.11 -6.23 6.97
C ILE A 103 -13.15 -7.74 6.69
N ASP A 104 -12.26 -8.51 7.32
CA ASP A 104 -12.09 -9.97 7.15
C ASP A 104 -11.85 -10.42 5.69
N TRP A 105 -11.34 -9.52 4.85
CA TRP A 105 -11.06 -9.80 3.44
C TRP A 105 -9.56 -10.07 3.21
N PRO A 106 -9.18 -11.08 2.40
CA PRO A 106 -10.05 -12.02 1.69
C PRO A 106 -10.57 -13.12 2.64
N SER A 107 -11.81 -13.57 2.40
CA SER A 107 -12.44 -14.66 3.15
C SER A 107 -11.80 -16.02 2.86
N SER A 108 -11.29 -16.20 1.64
CA SER A 108 -10.56 -17.39 1.19
C SER A 108 -9.38 -17.01 0.28
N LEU A 109 -8.41 -17.91 0.11
CA LEU A 109 -7.25 -17.69 -0.77
C LEU A 109 -7.61 -17.50 -2.26
N PHE A 110 -8.86 -17.74 -2.64
CA PHE A 110 -9.37 -17.62 -4.01
C PHE A 110 -10.30 -16.41 -4.21
N ASP A 111 -10.52 -15.60 -3.17
CA ASP A 111 -11.26 -14.35 -3.29
C ASP A 111 -10.31 -13.22 -3.69
N TRP A 112 -10.27 -12.92 -4.99
CA TRP A 112 -9.53 -11.79 -5.58
C TRP A 112 -10.42 -10.91 -6.46
#